data_AF-A0A7C2XAW6-F1
#
_entry.id   AF-A0A7C2XAW6-F1
#
_cell.length_a   1.000
_cell.length_b   1.000
_cell.length_c   1.000
_cell.angle_alpha   90.00
_cell.angle_beta   90.00
_cell.angle_gamma   90.00
#
_symmetry.space_group_name_H-M   'P 1'
#
loop_
_entity.id
_entity.type
_entity.pdbx_description
1 polymer ?
#
loop_
_entity_poly.entity_id
_entity_poly.type
_entity_poly.pdbx_seq_one_letter_code
_entity_poly.pdbx_strand_id
1 'polypeptide(L)'
;MLIAVVAAAGCSGGLKRFAPPGFVKYEDRAKGQPVSPEIAARIEAQAGGGGGFPNLSQQPSLIPAGIAAPERDALGRELAAAGAALDASVKADRAAAAAERQGSIEPQRDALEEEIRKDDAAARKERGLPPAAPAIKE
;
A
#
# COMPACT_ATOMS: atom_id res chain seq x y z
N MET A 1 30.96 21.32 -1.67
CA MET A 1 31.65 20.02 -1.53
C MET A 1 31.75 19.72 -0.04
N LEU A 2 31.34 18.52 0.37
CA LEU A 2 31.08 18.03 1.73
C LEU A 2 32.29 18.06 2.70
N ILE A 3 31.98 18.13 4.02
CA ILE A 3 32.40 17.25 5.17
C ILE A 3 31.76 17.87 6.44
N ALA A 4 30.63 17.35 6.97
CA ALA A 4 30.46 16.33 8.03
C ALA A 4 30.92 16.71 9.46
N VAL A 5 29.99 16.68 10.43
CA VAL A 5 30.00 15.90 11.71
C VAL A 5 29.14 16.58 12.80
N VAL A 6 27.97 15.97 13.03
CA VAL A 6 27.34 15.51 14.29
C VAL A 6 27.50 16.32 15.60
N ALA A 7 26.33 16.71 16.12
CA ALA A 7 25.87 16.81 17.52
C ALA A 7 26.49 17.85 18.47
N ALA A 8 25.64 18.75 18.99
CA ALA A 8 25.01 18.61 20.32
C ALA A 8 24.47 19.96 20.82
N ALA A 9 23.16 20.16 20.77
CA ALA A 9 22.42 20.99 21.74
C ALA A 9 20.92 20.76 21.51
N GLY A 10 20.22 20.28 22.54
CA GLY A 10 18.89 19.73 22.43
C GLY A 10 17.78 20.74 22.14
N CYS A 11 16.83 20.32 21.31
CA CYS A 11 15.44 20.76 21.40
C CYS A 11 14.59 19.63 22.02
N SER A 12 15.05 19.09 23.16
CA SER A 12 14.20 18.28 24.05
C SER A 12 13.24 19.22 24.77
N GLY A 13 12.17 19.63 24.11
CA GLY A 13 11.12 20.43 24.77
C GLY A 13 10.27 21.23 23.80
N GLY A 14 9.35 20.58 23.09
CA GLY A 14 8.41 21.34 22.26
C GLY A 14 7.19 20.58 21.74
N LEU A 15 7.29 19.27 21.53
CA LEU A 15 6.21 18.52 20.88
C LEU A 15 5.01 18.19 21.78
N LYS A 16 5.06 18.46 23.09
CA LYS A 16 3.87 18.28 23.96
C LYS A 16 2.74 19.26 23.65
N ARG A 17 3.02 20.38 22.96
CA ARG A 17 2.02 21.40 22.60
C ARG A 17 1.36 21.17 21.23
N PHE A 18 1.92 20.29 20.41
CA PHE A 18 1.39 19.97 19.07
C PHE A 18 0.66 18.63 19.01
N ALA A 19 0.70 17.85 20.09
CA ALA A 19 -0.14 16.67 20.22
C ALA A 19 -1.55 17.11 20.67
N PRO A 20 -2.62 16.79 19.93
CA PRO A 20 -3.98 17.03 20.40
C PRO A 20 -4.17 16.36 21.78
N PRO A 21 -4.95 16.97 22.69
CA PRO A 21 -5.16 16.42 24.02
C PRO A 21 -5.70 14.99 23.91
N GLY A 22 -5.00 14.03 24.54
CA GLY A 22 -5.32 12.59 24.48
C GLY A 22 -4.35 11.73 23.67
N PHE A 23 -3.42 12.32 22.90
CA PHE A 23 -2.41 11.55 22.16
C PHE A 23 -1.25 11.14 23.10
N VAL A 24 -1.32 9.91 23.64
CA VAL A 24 -0.23 9.30 24.40
C VAL A 24 0.79 8.72 23.42
N LYS A 25 2.07 9.08 23.57
CA LYS A 25 3.13 8.50 22.73
C LYS A 25 3.15 6.99 22.90
N TYR A 26 3.23 6.27 21.79
CA TYR A 26 3.29 4.80 21.80
C TYR A 26 4.41 4.27 22.71
N GLU A 27 5.54 4.96 22.74
CA GLU A 27 6.69 4.66 23.61
C GLU A 27 6.35 4.72 25.11
N ASP A 28 5.48 5.63 25.52
CA ASP A 28 5.05 5.76 26.92
C ASP A 28 3.99 4.71 27.31
N ARG A 29 3.25 4.18 26.32
CA ARG A 29 2.29 3.08 26.52
C ARG A 29 2.96 1.69 26.50
N ALA A 30 4.06 1.56 25.75
CA ALA A 30 4.78 0.30 25.56
C ALA A 30 5.86 0.04 26.63
N LYS A 31 6.31 1.08 27.35
CA LYS A 31 7.25 0.90 28.47
C LYS A 31 6.55 0.22 29.65
N GLY A 32 6.80 -1.07 29.82
CA GLY A 32 6.44 -1.82 31.02
C GLY A 32 5.16 -2.66 30.95
N GLN A 33 4.49 -2.75 29.78
CA GLN A 33 3.45 -3.76 29.61
C GLN A 33 4.08 -5.12 29.26
N PRO A 34 3.73 -6.21 29.96
CA PRO A 34 4.21 -7.54 29.61
C PRO A 34 3.74 -7.89 28.19
N VAL A 35 4.63 -8.49 27.40
CA VAL A 35 4.27 -9.03 26.08
C VAL A 35 3.08 -9.96 26.27
N SER A 36 2.04 -9.80 25.45
CA SER A 36 0.85 -10.65 25.59
C SER A 36 1.26 -12.12 25.49
N PRO A 37 0.66 -13.02 26.30
CA PRO A 37 1.06 -14.42 26.34
C PRO A 37 0.95 -15.11 24.96
N GLU A 38 0.02 -14.66 24.12
CA GLU A 38 -0.10 -15.12 22.72
C GLU A 38 1.10 -14.71 21.85
N ILE A 39 1.61 -13.48 22.01
CA ILE A 39 2.78 -13.02 21.26
C ILE A 39 4.04 -13.72 21.79
N ALA A 40 4.15 -13.91 23.10
CA ALA A 40 5.25 -14.68 23.70
C ALA A 40 5.29 -16.12 23.17
N ALA A 41 4.14 -16.80 23.13
CA ALA A 41 4.03 -18.15 22.58
C ALA A 41 4.39 -18.21 21.07
N ARG A 42 4.04 -17.18 20.28
CA ARG A 42 4.43 -17.09 18.87
C ARG A 42 5.93 -16.87 18.69
N ILE A 43 6.55 -16.05 19.55
CA ILE A 43 8.01 -15.83 19.55
C ILE A 43 8.74 -17.14 19.91
N GLU A 44 8.27 -17.86 20.93
CA GLU A 44 8.84 -19.16 21.31
C GLU A 44 8.67 -20.22 20.21
N ALA A 45 7.49 -20.29 19.58
CA ALA A 45 7.25 -21.18 18.44
C ALA A 45 8.15 -20.85 17.24
N GLN A 46 8.45 -19.57 17.02
CA GLN A 46 9.35 -19.14 15.94
C GLN A 46 10.83 -19.39 16.27
N ALA A 47 11.22 -19.33 17.55
CA ALA A 47 12.56 -19.71 18.01
C ALA A 47 12.83 -21.22 17.88
N GLY A 48 11.78 -22.06 17.99
CA GLY A 48 11.87 -23.51 17.78
C GLY A 48 11.76 -23.97 16.31
N GLY A 49 11.25 -23.10 15.44
CA GLY A 49 11.20 -23.35 14.00
C GLY A 49 12.58 -23.12 13.39
N GLY A 50 13.28 -24.20 13.01
CA GLY A 50 14.63 -24.19 12.43
C GLY A 50 14.76 -23.48 11.08
N GLY A 51 14.44 -22.19 11.02
CA GLY A 51 14.73 -21.28 9.91
C GLY A 51 16.16 -20.75 10.01
N GLY A 52 17.13 -21.64 10.20
CA GLY A 52 18.54 -21.28 10.07
C GLY A 52 18.82 -20.81 8.64
N PHE A 53 19.66 -19.78 8.48
CA PHE A 53 20.14 -19.39 7.17
C PHE A 53 20.72 -20.63 6.48
N PRO A 54 20.35 -20.93 5.22
CA PRO A 54 20.81 -22.15 4.55
C PRO A 54 22.33 -22.16 4.59
N ASN A 55 22.90 -23.30 5.02
CA ASN A 55 24.34 -23.43 5.11
C ASN A 55 24.94 -23.34 3.70
N LEU A 56 25.48 -22.18 3.35
CA LEU A 56 26.05 -21.91 2.03
C LEU A 56 27.25 -22.82 1.73
N SER A 57 27.91 -23.37 2.76
CA SER A 57 28.99 -24.36 2.59
C SER A 57 28.49 -25.76 2.20
N GLN A 58 27.18 -26.01 2.29
CA GLN A 58 26.53 -27.25 1.87
C GLN A 58 25.80 -27.10 0.53
N GLN A 59 25.83 -25.91 -0.08
CA GLN A 59 25.35 -25.79 -1.46
C GLN A 59 26.29 -26.56 -2.39
N PRO A 60 25.73 -27.24 -3.43
CA PRO A 60 26.55 -27.87 -4.44
C PRO A 60 27.50 -26.83 -5.06
N SER A 61 28.80 -27.12 -5.01
CA SER A 61 29.86 -26.26 -5.56
C SER A 61 29.84 -26.17 -7.08
N LEU A 62 29.10 -27.08 -7.72
CA LEU A 62 28.92 -27.14 -9.16
C LEU A 62 27.57 -26.51 -9.53
N ILE A 63 27.65 -25.56 -10.47
CA ILE A 63 26.47 -25.00 -11.12
C ILE A 63 25.72 -26.17 -11.79
N PRO A 64 24.38 -26.25 -11.66
CA PRO A 64 23.60 -27.26 -12.36
C PRO A 64 23.92 -27.24 -13.85
N ALA A 65 23.89 -28.42 -14.49
CA ALA A 65 24.08 -28.50 -15.93
C ALA A 65 23.06 -27.59 -16.63
N GLY A 66 23.55 -26.65 -17.43
CA GLY A 66 22.70 -25.77 -18.22
C GLY A 66 21.94 -26.57 -19.28
N ILE A 67 20.77 -26.05 -19.66
CA ILE A 67 20.03 -26.51 -20.85
C ILE A 67 20.90 -26.43 -22.10
N ALA A 68 20.76 -27.41 -22.99
CA ALA A 68 21.52 -27.43 -24.24
C ALA A 68 21.19 -26.18 -25.07
N ALA A 69 22.19 -25.63 -25.78
CA ALA A 69 22.00 -24.46 -26.64
C ALA A 69 20.76 -24.53 -27.56
N PRO A 70 20.48 -25.63 -28.29
CA PRO A 70 19.30 -25.71 -29.14
C PRO A 70 17.97 -25.67 -28.36
N GLU A 71 17.92 -26.26 -27.16
CA GLU A 71 16.73 -26.25 -26.30
C GLU A 71 16.48 -24.85 -25.73
N ARG A 72 17.56 -24.17 -25.32
CA ARG A 72 17.50 -22.77 -24.89
C ARG A 72 16.99 -21.85 -26.00
N ASP A 73 17.47 -22.04 -27.23
CA ASP A 73 17.05 -21.22 -28.37
C ASP A 73 15.60 -21.53 -28.80
N ALA A 74 15.13 -22.77 -28.61
CA ALA A 74 13.72 -23.13 -28.78
C ALA A 74 12.85 -22.43 -27.73
N LEU A 75 13.19 -22.54 -26.44
CA LEU A 75 12.50 -21.86 -25.34
C LEU A 75 12.50 -20.34 -25.52
N GLY A 76 13.62 -19.76 -25.97
CA GLY A 76 13.72 -18.32 -26.24
C GLY A 76 12.74 -17.86 -27.33
N ARG A 77 12.55 -18.66 -28.39
CA ARG A 77 11.57 -18.36 -29.45
C ARG A 77 10.13 -18.48 -28.96
N GLU A 78 9.84 -19.50 -28.16
CA GLU A 78 8.51 -19.67 -27.55
C GLU A 78 8.17 -18.52 -26.62
N LEU A 79 9.10 -18.11 -25.76
CA LEU A 79 8.92 -16.97 -24.86
C LEU A 79 8.76 -15.65 -25.62
N ALA A 80 9.52 -15.44 -26.70
CA ALA A 80 9.37 -14.26 -27.54
C ALA A 80 7.99 -14.21 -28.21
N ALA A 81 7.48 -15.35 -28.69
CA ALA A 81 6.15 -15.44 -29.28
C ALA A 81 5.05 -15.19 -28.23
N ALA A 82 5.18 -15.78 -27.04
CA ALA A 82 4.26 -15.55 -25.92
C ALA A 82 4.27 -14.08 -25.46
N GLY A 83 5.45 -13.46 -25.39
CA GLY A 83 5.61 -12.04 -25.06
C GLY A 83 4.92 -11.13 -26.08
N ALA A 84 5.10 -11.39 -27.38
CA ALA A 84 4.43 -10.62 -28.43
C ALA A 84 2.90 -10.76 -28.37
N ALA A 85 2.39 -11.95 -28.07
CA ALA A 85 0.95 -12.17 -27.90
C ALA A 85 0.40 -11.42 -26.66
N LEU A 86 1.12 -11.44 -25.55
CA LEU A 86 0.76 -10.71 -24.34
C LEU A 86 0.75 -9.19 -24.58
N ASP A 87 1.77 -8.64 -25.23
CA ASP A 87 1.85 -7.21 -25.55
C ASP A 87 0.68 -6.77 -26.43
N ALA A 88 0.27 -7.60 -27.40
CA ALA A 88 -0.90 -7.34 -28.22
C ALA A 88 -2.20 -7.31 -27.38
N SER A 89 -2.37 -8.26 -26.46
CA SER A 89 -3.52 -8.30 -25.53
C SER A 89 -3.55 -7.05 -24.64
N VAL A 90 -2.43 -6.72 -24.01
CA VAL A 90 -2.33 -5.55 -23.12
C VAL A 90 -2.62 -4.25 -23.87
N LYS A 91 -2.16 -4.14 -25.13
CA LYS A 91 -2.46 -2.98 -25.96
C LYS A 91 -3.95 -2.88 -26.28
N ALA A 92 -4.60 -4.01 -26.59
CA ALA A 92 -6.04 -4.06 -26.80
C ALA A 92 -6.82 -3.67 -25.54
N ASP A 93 -6.45 -4.21 -24.38
CA ASP A 93 -7.09 -3.89 -23.10
C ASP A 93 -6.91 -2.42 -22.72
N ARG A 94 -5.70 -1.86 -22.93
CA ARG A 94 -5.46 -0.44 -22.70
C ARG A 94 -6.30 0.44 -23.63
N ALA A 95 -6.50 0.03 -24.87
CA ALA A 95 -7.35 0.76 -25.82
C ALA A 95 -8.83 0.67 -25.42
N ALA A 96 -9.30 -0.51 -25.00
CA ALA A 96 -10.66 -0.70 -24.50
C ALA A 96 -10.92 0.14 -23.24
N ALA A 97 -10.03 0.08 -22.25
CA ALA A 97 -10.13 0.88 -21.03
C ALA A 97 -10.06 2.39 -21.31
N ALA A 98 -9.28 2.82 -22.30
CA ALA A 98 -9.26 4.21 -22.73
C ALA A 98 -10.60 4.63 -23.38
N ALA A 99 -11.22 3.76 -24.17
CA ALA A 99 -12.54 4.01 -24.75
C ALA A 99 -13.64 4.08 -23.67
N GLU A 100 -13.59 3.23 -22.64
CA GLU A 100 -14.52 3.31 -21.50
C GLU A 100 -14.40 4.64 -20.74
N ARG A 101 -13.17 5.17 -20.60
CA ARG A 101 -12.92 6.47 -19.94
C ARG A 101 -13.34 7.69 -20.76
N GLN A 102 -13.64 7.54 -22.06
CA GLN A 102 -14.09 8.66 -22.89
C GLN A 102 -15.53 9.09 -22.55
N GLY A 103 -16.30 8.26 -21.86
CA GLY A 103 -17.58 8.68 -21.29
C GLY A 103 -17.36 9.67 -20.15
N SER A 104 -17.93 10.87 -20.26
CA SER A 104 -17.95 11.83 -19.16
C SER A 104 -18.75 11.24 -17.99
N ILE A 105 -18.11 11.13 -16.82
CA ILE A 105 -18.76 10.71 -15.56
C ILE A 105 -19.58 11.85 -14.93
N GLU A 106 -19.35 13.09 -15.38
CA GLU A 106 -19.96 14.30 -14.81
C GLU A 106 -21.49 14.21 -14.71
N PRO A 107 -22.24 13.74 -15.73
CA PRO A 107 -23.69 13.67 -15.63
C PRO A 107 -24.18 12.68 -14.56
N GLN A 108 -23.50 11.54 -14.38
CA GLN A 108 -23.86 10.59 -13.31
C GLN A 108 -23.47 11.14 -11.94
N ARG A 109 -22.33 11.85 -11.85
CA ARG A 109 -21.90 12.49 -10.61
C ARG A 109 -22.88 13.58 -10.19
N ASP A 110 -23.26 14.46 -11.11
CA ASP A 110 -24.19 15.56 -10.85
C ASP A 110 -25.57 15.03 -10.43
N ALA A 111 -26.06 13.96 -11.08
CA ALA A 111 -27.30 13.30 -10.68
C ALA A 111 -27.23 12.73 -9.26
N LEU A 112 -26.13 12.07 -8.90
CA LEU A 112 -25.92 11.52 -7.56
C LEU A 112 -25.81 12.63 -6.50
N GLU A 113 -25.09 13.71 -6.80
CA GLU A 113 -24.99 14.87 -5.90
C GLU A 113 -26.35 15.54 -5.66
N GLU A 114 -27.22 15.61 -6.68
CA GLU A 114 -28.59 16.10 -6.51
C GLU A 114 -29.44 15.19 -5.62
N GLU A 115 -29.33 13.87 -5.76
CA GLU A 115 -30.06 12.93 -4.89
C GLU A 115 -29.58 13.04 -3.44
N ILE A 116 -28.27 13.06 -3.21
CA ILE A 116 -27.69 13.27 -1.88
C ILE A 116 -28.19 14.59 -1.27
N ARG A 117 -28.26 15.67 -2.07
CA ARG A 117 -28.78 16.96 -1.59
C ARG A 117 -30.24 16.91 -1.18
N LYS A 118 -31.07 16.17 -1.91
CA LYS A 118 -32.50 15.98 -1.57
C LYS A 118 -32.67 15.17 -0.30
N ASP A 119 -31.92 14.08 -0.16
CA ASP A 119 -31.96 13.22 1.02
C ASP A 119 -31.47 13.97 2.27
N ASP A 120 -30.37 14.72 2.14
CA ASP A 120 -29.87 15.57 3.23
C ASP A 120 -30.89 16.66 3.61
N ALA A 121 -31.55 17.28 2.64
CA ALA A 121 -32.59 18.27 2.91
C ALA A 121 -33.80 17.65 3.64
N ALA A 122 -34.23 16.45 3.23
CA ALA A 122 -35.30 15.72 3.89
C ALA A 122 -34.91 15.34 5.34
N ALA A 123 -33.71 14.77 5.53
CA ALA A 123 -33.19 14.39 6.84
C ALA A 123 -33.05 15.60 7.78
N ARG A 124 -32.63 16.77 7.28
CA ARG A 124 -32.55 18.00 8.08
C ARG A 124 -33.93 18.50 8.47
N LYS A 125 -34.91 18.44 7.56
CA LYS A 125 -36.30 18.82 7.84
C LYS A 125 -36.90 17.94 8.93
N GLU A 126 -36.69 16.62 8.87
CA GLU A 126 -37.12 15.69 9.93
C GLU A 126 -36.48 15.98 11.29
N ARG A 127 -35.21 16.43 11.29
CA ARG A 127 -34.45 16.78 12.50
C ARG A 127 -34.69 18.22 12.99
N GLY A 128 -35.52 19.01 12.32
CA GLY A 128 -35.75 20.43 12.66
C GLY A 128 -34.49 21.30 12.51
N LEU A 129 -33.53 20.89 11.70
CA LEU A 129 -32.29 21.62 11.45
C LEU A 129 -32.47 22.66 10.34
N PRO A 130 -31.73 23.79 10.38
CA PRO A 130 -31.75 24.77 9.31
C PRO A 130 -31.22 24.18 7.98
N PRO A 131 -31.62 24.74 6.83
CA PRO A 131 -31.19 24.28 5.52
C PRO A 131 -29.66 24.28 5.39
N ALA A 132 -29.12 23.34 4.61
CA ALA A 132 -27.69 23.26 4.37
C ALA A 132 -27.18 24.50 3.60
N ALA A 133 -25.96 24.94 3.91
CA ALA A 133 -25.32 26.04 3.21
C ALA A 133 -25.06 25.66 1.73
N PRO A 134 -25.17 26.60 0.79
CA PRO A 134 -24.89 26.33 -0.62
C PRO A 134 -23.43 25.89 -0.81
N ALA A 135 -23.18 25.02 -1.77
CA ALA A 135 -21.84 24.58 -2.12
C ALA A 135 -20.97 25.79 -2.51
N ILE A 136 -19.80 25.92 -1.87
CA ILE A 136 -18.81 26.94 -2.22
C ILE A 136 -18.19 26.50 -3.55
N LYS A 137 -18.39 27.31 -4.60
CA LYS A 137 -17.74 27.08 -5.90
C LYS A 137 -16.33 27.67 -5.84
N GLU A 138 -15.31 26.86 -6.12
CA GLU A 138 -13.94 27.33 -6.40
C GLU A 138 -13.80 27.74 -7.87
#